data_AF-A0A444XNU1-F1
#
_entry.id   AF-A0A444XNU1-F1
#
_cell.length_a   1.000
_cell.length_b   1.000
_cell.length_c   1.000
_cell.angle_alpha   90.00
_cell.angle_beta   90.00
_cell.angle_gamma   90.00
#
_symmetry.space_group_name_H-M   'P 1'
#
loop_
_entity.id
_entity.type
_entity.pdbx_description
1 polymer ?
#
loop_
_entity_poly.entity_id
_entity_poly.type
_entity_poly.pdbx_seq_one_letter_code
_entity_poly.pdbx_strand_id
1 'polypeptide(L)'
;MIKQHRELSMFVRRTIENNEEAGIRPSKIYQSFVVTAVSHRELSFIEKDMRNYITREVQNLDLEGDHSIKNAFWANTRSRDAYEYFGDVVSFNTIYNTNRYNLVFGSFMGVNNHGQSTLLGCALMENENIQLFKWLFEYWLRCMGEKEPKGILTDQCASMQRAIKPVCQQQFTSAVFGIS
;
A
#
# COMPACT_ATOMS: atom_id res chain seq x y z
N MET A 1 -3.59 -6.85 -30.83
CA MET A 1 -2.30 -6.13 -30.79
C MET A 1 -1.79 -6.20 -29.36
N ILE A 2 -0.79 -7.03 -29.11
CA ILE A 2 -0.35 -7.47 -27.77
C ILE A 2 0.35 -6.30 -27.06
N LYS A 3 -0.14 -5.87 -25.88
CA LYS A 3 0.56 -4.92 -25.01
C LYS A 3 1.84 -5.59 -24.51
N GLN A 4 2.98 -5.35 -25.16
CA GLN A 4 4.27 -5.67 -24.55
C GLN A 4 4.41 -4.85 -23.27
N HIS A 5 4.51 -5.54 -22.14
CA HIS A 5 4.96 -4.95 -20.88
C HIS A 5 6.39 -4.45 -21.09
N ARG A 6 6.58 -3.15 -21.31
CA ARG A 6 7.90 -2.52 -21.29
C ARG A 6 8.34 -2.45 -19.83
N GLU A 7 9.31 -3.26 -19.46
CA GLU A 7 9.85 -3.26 -18.10
C GLU A 7 10.92 -2.18 -17.94
N LEU A 8 10.85 -1.44 -16.83
CA LEU A 8 11.91 -0.51 -16.44
C LEU A 8 13.15 -1.31 -16.04
N SER A 9 14.32 -0.86 -16.50
CA SER A 9 15.61 -1.44 -16.09
C SER A 9 15.88 -1.19 -14.61
N MET A 10 16.72 -2.03 -13.97
CA MET A 10 17.08 -1.88 -12.55
C MET A 10 17.66 -0.50 -12.22
N PHE A 11 18.45 0.08 -13.12
CA PHE A 11 19.01 1.42 -12.94
C PHE A 11 17.92 2.50 -12.88
N VAL A 12 16.94 2.43 -13.78
CA VAL A 12 15.81 3.36 -13.82
C VAL A 12 14.97 3.23 -12.55
N ARG A 13 14.69 2.01 -12.11
CA ARG A 13 13.96 1.71 -10.87
C ARG A 13 14.61 2.36 -9.64
N ARG A 14 15.90 2.07 -9.42
CA ARG A 14 16.67 2.62 -8.29
C ARG A 14 16.72 4.15 -8.30
N THR A 15 16.81 4.74 -9.49
CA THR A 15 16.81 6.19 -9.63
C THR A 15 15.44 6.79 -9.31
N ILE A 16 14.34 6.15 -9.74
CA ILE A 16 12.98 6.58 -9.37
C ILE A 16 12.80 6.51 -7.85
N GLU A 17 13.19 5.40 -7.22
CA GLU A 17 13.12 5.19 -5.77
C GLU A 17 13.85 6.29 -4.99
N ASN A 18 15.13 6.53 -5.28
CA ASN A 18 15.91 7.58 -4.60
C ASN A 18 15.28 8.99 -4.74
N ASN A 19 14.66 9.27 -5.89
CA ASN A 19 14.01 10.57 -6.12
C ASN A 19 12.63 10.65 -5.44
N GLU A 20 11.92 9.53 -5.31
CA GLU A 20 10.69 9.44 -4.54
C GLU A 20 10.95 9.64 -3.04
N GLU A 21 11.98 9.00 -2.49
CA GLU A 21 12.45 9.22 -1.11
C GLU A 21 12.80 10.69 -0.86
N ALA A 22 13.39 11.36 -1.86
CA ALA A 22 13.67 12.79 -1.85
C ALA A 22 12.41 13.67 -2.06
N GLY A 23 11.23 13.10 -2.23
CA GLY A 23 9.95 13.80 -2.43
C GLY A 23 9.83 14.53 -3.77
N ILE A 24 10.63 14.14 -4.77
CA ILE A 24 10.69 14.82 -6.06
C ILE A 24 9.47 14.42 -6.89
N ARG A 25 8.78 15.41 -7.47
CA ARG A 25 7.57 15.16 -8.28
C ARG A 25 7.89 14.21 -9.44
N PRO A 26 7.05 13.19 -9.70
CA PRO A 26 7.24 12.25 -10.81
C PRO A 26 7.48 12.92 -12.17
N SER A 27 6.79 14.01 -12.48
CA SER A 27 7.00 14.74 -13.72
C SER A 27 8.41 15.32 -13.87
N LYS A 28 9.05 15.75 -12.76
CA LYS A 28 10.44 16.21 -12.77
C LYS A 28 11.43 15.06 -12.92
N ILE A 29 11.15 13.91 -12.31
CA ILE A 29 11.96 12.70 -12.43
C ILE A 29 12.00 12.24 -13.90
N TYR A 30 10.83 12.14 -14.53
CA TYR A 30 10.76 11.77 -15.96
C TYR A 30 11.54 12.74 -16.85
N GLN A 31 11.39 14.04 -16.63
CA GLN A 31 12.14 15.05 -17.38
C GLN A 31 13.65 14.93 -17.15
N SER A 32 14.11 14.59 -15.95
CA SER A 32 15.53 14.33 -15.69
C SER A 32 16.06 13.19 -16.56
N PHE A 33 15.31 12.10 -16.72
CA PHE A 33 15.71 11.01 -17.61
C PHE A 33 15.74 11.44 -19.08
N VAL A 34 14.78 12.26 -19.51
CA VAL A 34 14.75 12.80 -20.88
C VAL A 34 15.98 13.68 -21.14
N VAL A 35 16.36 14.52 -20.18
CA VAL A 35 17.56 15.35 -20.27
C VAL A 35 18.82 14.49 -20.35
N THR A 36 18.94 13.44 -19.53
CA THR A 36 20.08 12.52 -19.55
C THR A 36 20.16 11.72 -20.85
N ALA A 37 19.01 11.28 -21.38
CA ALA A 37 18.92 10.52 -22.63
C ALA A 37 18.83 11.42 -23.87
N VAL A 38 19.05 12.73 -23.74
CA VAL A 38 19.00 13.75 -24.82
C VAL A 38 17.61 13.94 -25.46
N SER A 39 16.76 12.91 -25.51
CA SER A 39 15.46 12.89 -26.17
C SER A 39 14.52 11.83 -25.59
N HIS A 40 13.21 12.09 -25.68
CA HIS A 40 12.17 11.11 -25.36
C HIS A 40 12.28 9.81 -26.16
N ARG A 41 12.85 9.86 -27.38
CA ARG A 41 12.94 8.68 -28.26
C ARG A 41 14.03 7.69 -27.87
N GLU A 42 14.99 8.13 -27.05
CA GLU A 42 16.10 7.29 -26.58
C GLU A 42 15.77 6.56 -25.28
N LEU A 43 14.70 6.96 -24.58
CA LEU A 43 14.21 6.26 -23.41
C LEU A 43 13.52 4.94 -23.80
N SER A 44 13.87 3.86 -23.09
CA SER A 44 13.22 2.55 -23.23
C SER A 44 11.79 2.51 -22.68
N PHE A 45 11.32 3.59 -22.05
CA PHE A 45 10.05 3.68 -21.36
C PHE A 45 9.42 5.07 -21.50
N ILE A 46 8.10 5.15 -21.37
CA ILE A 46 7.35 6.42 -21.40
C ILE A 46 6.99 6.87 -19.98
N GLU A 47 6.59 8.14 -19.84
CA GLU A 47 6.19 8.69 -18.53
C GLU A 47 5.08 7.87 -17.86
N LYS A 48 4.19 7.29 -18.67
CA LYS A 48 3.15 6.36 -18.20
C LYS A 48 3.73 5.10 -17.59
N ASP A 49 4.82 4.54 -18.11
CA ASP A 49 5.48 3.35 -17.56
C ASP A 49 6.12 3.66 -16.20
N MET A 50 6.71 4.86 -16.07
CA MET A 50 7.26 5.36 -14.80
C MET A 50 6.15 5.59 -13.76
N ARG A 51 5.06 6.24 -14.16
CA ARG A 51 3.88 6.41 -13.28
C ARG A 51 3.29 5.06 -12.90
N ASN A 52 3.18 4.14 -13.86
CA ASN A 52 2.73 2.79 -13.59
C ASN A 52 3.67 2.11 -12.61
N TYR A 53 4.99 2.23 -12.73
CA TYR A 53 5.94 1.67 -11.77
C TYR A 53 5.73 2.22 -10.35
N ILE A 54 5.70 3.55 -10.20
CA ILE A 54 5.42 4.25 -8.94
C ILE A 54 4.07 3.80 -8.35
N THR A 55 3.06 3.61 -9.20
CA THR A 55 1.71 3.20 -8.78
C THR A 55 1.61 1.69 -8.53
N ARG A 56 2.42 0.87 -9.22
CA ARG A 56 2.43 -0.60 -9.16
C ARG A 56 3.25 -1.12 -7.98
N GLU A 57 4.11 -0.29 -7.40
CA GLU A 57 4.91 -0.63 -6.22
C GLU A 57 4.08 -1.01 -4.99
N VAL A 58 2.76 -0.81 -4.99
CA VAL A 58 1.89 -1.49 -4.01
C VAL A 58 0.48 -1.69 -4.56
N GLN A 59 0.26 -2.65 -5.45
CA GLN A 59 -1.11 -3.12 -5.74
C GLN A 59 -1.12 -4.65 -5.86
N ASN A 60 -1.79 -5.33 -4.93
CA ASN A 60 -2.24 -6.69 -5.14
C ASN A 60 -3.72 -6.65 -5.49
N LEU A 61 -4.09 -7.16 -6.67
CA LEU A 61 -5.46 -7.18 -7.16
C LEU A 61 -5.86 -8.63 -7.38
N ASP A 62 -6.85 -9.08 -6.63
CA ASP A 62 -7.62 -10.28 -6.93
C ASP A 62 -8.82 -9.86 -7.78
N LEU A 63 -8.93 -10.40 -9.01
CA LEU A 63 -9.97 -10.03 -9.98
C LEU A 63 -10.91 -11.21 -10.21
N GLU A 64 -12.21 -10.95 -10.37
CA GLU A 64 -13.16 -11.97 -10.83
C GLU A 64 -13.02 -12.24 -12.33
N GLY A 65 -13.69 -13.30 -12.82
CA GLY A 65 -13.69 -13.68 -14.24
C GLY A 65 -14.25 -12.61 -15.19
N ASP A 66 -14.98 -11.61 -14.67
CA ASP A 66 -15.48 -10.46 -15.40
C ASP A 66 -14.56 -9.21 -15.31
N HIS A 67 -13.38 -9.35 -14.70
CA HIS A 67 -12.42 -8.28 -14.41
C HIS A 67 -12.84 -7.28 -13.33
N SER A 68 -13.87 -7.58 -12.53
CA SER A 68 -14.20 -6.80 -11.34
C SER A 68 -13.17 -7.03 -10.21
N ILE A 69 -12.90 -6.00 -9.41
CA ILE A 69 -11.97 -6.09 -8.27
C ILE A 69 -12.67 -6.80 -7.12
N LYS A 70 -12.12 -7.94 -6.71
CA LYS A 70 -12.59 -8.73 -5.58
C LYS A 70 -11.88 -8.33 -4.29
N ASN A 71 -10.55 -8.25 -4.34
CA ASN A 71 -9.72 -7.77 -3.25
C ASN A 71 -8.61 -6.88 -3.81
N ALA A 72 -8.32 -5.78 -3.12
CA ALA A 72 -7.22 -4.89 -3.47
C ALA A 72 -6.49 -4.47 -2.21
N PHE A 73 -5.16 -4.41 -2.26
CA PHE A 73 -4.36 -3.71 -1.25
C PHE A 73 -3.44 -2.71 -1.93
N TRP A 74 -3.28 -1.53 -1.34
CA TRP A 74 -2.29 -0.55 -1.78
C TRP A 74 -1.70 0.27 -0.64
N ALA A 75 -0.48 0.70 -0.84
CA ALA A 75 0.23 1.71 -0.07
C ALA A 75 1.05 2.55 -1.07
N ASN A 76 1.60 3.68 -0.66
CA ASN A 76 2.52 4.41 -1.52
C ASN A 76 3.91 4.45 -0.86
N THR A 77 4.91 4.93 -1.59
CA THR A 77 6.27 5.08 -1.09
C THR A 77 6.30 5.85 0.22
N ARG A 78 5.54 6.95 0.31
CA ARG A 78 5.41 7.74 1.55
C ARG A 78 4.85 6.94 2.73
N SER A 79 3.90 6.03 2.49
CA SER A 79 3.37 5.14 3.53
C SER A 79 4.43 4.16 4.03
N ARG A 80 5.26 3.63 3.13
CA ARG A 80 6.38 2.72 3.47
C ARG A 80 7.45 3.49 4.26
N ASP A 81 7.84 4.66 3.80
CA ASP A 81 8.79 5.53 4.50
C ASP A 81 8.27 5.93 5.87
N ALA A 82 6.98 6.29 5.97
CA ALA A 82 6.38 6.62 7.25
C ALA A 82 6.36 5.43 8.20
N TYR A 83 6.18 4.20 7.69
CA TYR A 83 6.24 2.99 8.50
C TYR A 83 7.64 2.73 9.09
N GLU A 84 8.70 3.07 8.34
CA GLU A 84 10.09 2.96 8.79
C GLU A 84 10.29 3.66 10.16
N TYR A 85 9.73 4.87 10.30
CA TYR A 85 9.87 5.72 11.50
C TYR A 85 8.72 5.60 12.50
N PHE A 86 7.49 5.35 12.04
CA PHE A 86 6.26 5.45 12.84
C PHE A 86 5.45 4.14 12.90
N GLY A 87 6.02 3.04 12.43
CA GLY A 87 5.37 1.72 12.35
C GLY A 87 5.31 0.93 13.65
N ASP A 88 5.84 1.46 14.76
CA ASP A 88 5.84 0.76 16.05
C ASP A 88 4.42 0.41 16.52
N VAL A 89 3.47 1.33 16.33
CA VAL A 89 2.07 1.13 16.71
C VAL A 89 1.18 1.47 15.52
N VAL A 90 0.39 0.50 15.07
CA VAL A 90 -0.49 0.63 13.90
C VAL A 90 -1.93 0.38 14.30
N SER A 91 -2.85 1.25 13.90
CA SER A 91 -4.28 1.00 13.95
C SER A 91 -4.77 0.45 12.62
N PHE A 92 -5.57 -0.61 12.65
CA PHE A 92 -6.29 -1.10 11.49
C PHE A 92 -7.79 -1.12 11.78
N ASN A 93 -8.56 -0.43 10.94
CA ASN A 93 -10.02 -0.37 11.03
C ASN A 93 -10.64 -0.62 9.66
N THR A 94 -11.80 -1.29 9.66
CA THR A 94 -12.69 -1.37 8.49
C THR A 94 -13.86 -0.40 8.64
N ILE A 95 -14.32 0.16 7.52
CA ILE A 95 -15.50 1.02 7.48
C ILE A 95 -16.59 0.25 6.74
N TYR A 96 -17.71 0.00 7.43
CA TYR A 96 -18.87 -0.75 6.93
C TYR A 96 -19.70 -0.02 5.87
N ASN A 97 -19.29 1.18 5.46
CA ASN A 97 -19.95 1.88 4.37
C ASN A 97 -19.53 1.21 3.06
N THR A 98 -20.27 0.16 2.69
CA THR A 98 -20.10 -0.56 1.44
C THR A 98 -20.14 0.46 0.31
N ASN A 99 -19.04 0.58 -0.42
CA ASN A 99 -19.02 1.39 -1.62
C ASN A 99 -20.05 0.82 -2.62
N ARG A 100 -20.29 1.50 -3.76
CA ARG A 100 -21.23 1.03 -4.80
C ARG A 100 -20.96 -0.40 -5.35
N TYR A 101 -19.84 -1.00 -4.96
CA TYR A 101 -19.41 -2.35 -5.32
C TYR A 101 -19.51 -3.34 -4.15
N ASN A 102 -20.14 -2.96 -3.04
CA ASN A 102 -20.29 -3.78 -1.83
C ASN A 102 -18.98 -4.27 -1.21
N LEU A 103 -17.87 -3.56 -1.45
CA LEU A 103 -16.58 -3.88 -0.84
C LEU A 103 -16.40 -3.20 0.51
N VAL A 104 -15.75 -3.90 1.43
CA VAL A 104 -15.29 -3.41 2.73
C VAL A 104 -13.99 -2.65 2.53
N PHE A 105 -13.94 -1.40 3.02
CA PHE A 105 -12.71 -0.61 3.00
C PHE A 105 -11.96 -0.77 4.32
N GLY A 106 -10.70 -1.19 4.26
CA GLY A 106 -9.78 -1.28 5.40
C GLY A 106 -8.66 -0.25 5.29
N SER A 107 -8.21 0.31 6.41
CA SER A 107 -7.08 1.25 6.43
C SER A 107 -6.11 0.97 7.57
N PHE A 108 -4.82 1.04 7.26
CA PHE A 108 -3.71 1.00 8.21
C PHE A 108 -3.27 2.43 8.51
N MET A 109 -3.30 2.81 9.78
CA MET A 109 -2.98 4.15 10.26
C MET A 109 -1.91 4.08 11.34
N GLY A 110 -0.84 4.86 11.19
CA GLY A 110 0.15 5.12 12.24
C GLY A 110 -0.05 6.51 12.84
N VAL A 111 0.82 6.88 13.78
CA VAL A 111 0.84 8.22 14.39
C VAL A 111 2.24 8.79 14.27
N ASN A 112 2.38 9.99 13.70
CA ASN A 112 3.68 10.65 13.58
C ASN A 112 4.09 11.38 14.88
N ASN A 113 5.30 11.95 14.90
CA ASN A 113 5.84 12.69 16.05
C ASN A 113 5.00 13.90 16.52
N HIS A 114 4.05 14.37 15.70
CA HIS A 114 3.13 15.45 16.04
C HIS A 114 1.78 14.95 16.57
N GLY A 115 1.63 13.63 16.78
CA GLY A 115 0.36 13.03 17.19
C GLY A 115 -0.67 12.96 16.06
N GLN A 116 -0.27 13.15 14.80
CA GLN A 116 -1.19 13.16 13.66
C GLN A 116 -1.28 11.78 13.02
N SER A 117 -2.50 11.39 12.63
CA SER A 117 -2.74 10.16 11.89
C SER A 117 -2.01 10.17 10.55
N THR A 118 -1.31 9.08 10.25
CA THR A 118 -0.55 8.90 9.00
C THR A 118 -1.00 7.61 8.33
N LEU A 119 -1.42 7.70 7.07
CA LEU A 119 -1.86 6.53 6.31
C LEU A 119 -0.68 5.65 5.92
N LEU A 120 -0.73 4.39 6.33
CA LEU A 120 0.27 3.36 6.06
C LEU A 120 -0.18 2.38 4.96
N GLY A 121 -1.45 2.34 4.62
CA GLY A 121 -1.96 1.49 3.54
C GLY A 121 -3.46 1.36 3.61
N CYS A 122 -4.06 0.84 2.55
CA CYS A 122 -5.49 0.65 2.41
C CYS A 122 -5.79 -0.68 1.72
N ALA A 123 -6.99 -1.18 1.96
CA ALA A 123 -7.51 -2.35 1.29
C ALA A 123 -8.98 -2.20 0.90
N LEU A 124 -9.37 -2.89 -0.17
CA LEU A 124 -10.75 -3.23 -0.48
C LEU A 124 -10.87 -4.75 -0.40
N MET A 125 -11.90 -5.25 0.29
CA MET A 125 -12.12 -6.68 0.47
C MET A 125 -13.58 -7.00 0.21
N GLU A 126 -13.86 -8.18 -0.33
CA GLU A 126 -15.24 -8.63 -0.56
C GLU A 126 -16.05 -8.83 0.73
N ASN A 127 -15.39 -9.14 1.85
CA ASN A 127 -16.00 -9.33 3.17
C ASN A 127 -14.94 -9.36 4.29
N GLU A 128 -15.38 -9.53 5.54
CA GLU A 128 -14.53 -9.54 6.74
C GLU A 128 -14.22 -10.95 7.28
N ASN A 129 -13.78 -11.84 6.38
CA ASN A 129 -13.40 -13.19 6.79
C ASN A 129 -11.92 -13.29 7.24
N ILE A 130 -11.62 -14.33 8.02
CA ILE A 130 -10.28 -14.57 8.58
C ILE A 130 -9.21 -14.73 7.50
N GLN A 131 -9.53 -15.38 6.38
CA GLN A 131 -8.55 -15.67 5.33
C GLN A 131 -8.15 -14.41 4.57
N LEU A 132 -9.11 -13.52 4.29
CA LEU A 132 -8.82 -12.23 3.66
C LEU A 132 -7.99 -11.33 4.57
N PHE A 133 -8.29 -11.29 5.88
CA PHE A 133 -7.45 -10.57 6.81
C PHE A 133 -6.04 -11.16 6.88
N LYS A 134 -5.88 -12.48 6.94
CA LYS A 134 -4.54 -13.11 6.93
C LYS A 134 -3.74 -12.71 5.70
N TRP A 135 -4.33 -12.87 4.52
CA TRP A 135 -3.72 -12.45 3.26
C TRP A 135 -3.35 -10.96 3.29
N LEU A 136 -4.26 -10.10 3.77
CA LEU A 136 -4.05 -8.67 3.82
C LEU A 136 -2.90 -8.29 4.75
N PHE A 137 -2.88 -8.82 5.98
CA PHE A 137 -1.85 -8.51 6.96
C PHE A 137 -0.47 -9.07 6.54
N GLU A 138 -0.42 -10.29 5.98
CA GLU A 138 0.82 -10.86 5.43
C GLU A 138 1.35 -10.01 4.26
N TYR A 139 0.46 -9.59 3.35
CA TYR A 139 0.86 -8.80 2.19
C TYR A 139 1.28 -7.38 2.59
N TRP A 140 0.53 -6.73 3.49
CA TRP A 140 0.89 -5.44 4.06
C TRP A 140 2.28 -5.52 4.72
N LEU A 141 2.55 -6.53 5.54
CA LEU A 141 3.84 -6.70 6.20
C LEU A 141 5.00 -6.86 5.20
N ARG A 142 4.81 -7.64 4.13
CA ARG A 142 5.80 -7.75 3.05
C ARG A 142 6.06 -6.41 2.37
N CYS A 143 5.01 -5.62 2.10
CA CYS A 143 5.15 -4.28 1.54
C CYS A 143 5.88 -3.31 2.49
N MET A 144 5.78 -3.55 3.79
CA MET A 144 6.46 -2.81 4.85
C MET A 144 7.86 -3.33 5.19
N GLY A 145 8.47 -4.14 4.31
CA GLY A 145 9.84 -4.61 4.48
C GLY A 145 9.99 -5.72 5.53
N GLU A 146 8.93 -6.49 5.79
CA GLU A 146 8.91 -7.60 6.76
C GLU A 146 9.22 -7.18 8.21
N LYS A 147 9.13 -5.89 8.50
CA LYS A 147 9.31 -5.33 9.84
C LYS A 147 7.98 -5.37 10.60
N GLU A 148 7.85 -6.27 11.56
CA GLU A 148 6.62 -6.39 12.36
C GLU A 148 6.39 -5.14 13.23
N PRO A 149 5.13 -4.66 13.36
CA PRO A 149 4.81 -3.61 14.31
C PRO A 149 4.89 -4.15 15.74
N LYS A 150 5.23 -3.29 16.71
CA LYS A 150 5.26 -3.68 18.13
C LYS A 150 3.86 -3.87 18.70
N GLY A 151 2.88 -3.16 18.16
CA GLY A 151 1.47 -3.30 18.55
C GLY A 151 0.51 -2.96 17.41
N ILE A 152 -0.56 -3.75 17.29
CA ILE A 152 -1.68 -3.44 16.39
C ILE A 152 -2.95 -3.17 17.20
N LEU A 153 -3.56 -2.01 16.96
CA LEU A 153 -4.90 -1.66 17.44
C LEU A 153 -5.93 -2.04 16.38
N THR A 154 -6.94 -2.81 16.78
CA THR A 154 -8.11 -3.07 15.94
C THR A 154 -9.41 -2.87 16.71
N ASP A 155 -10.52 -2.87 15.98
CA ASP A 155 -11.83 -3.10 16.56
C ASP A 155 -11.94 -4.51 17.19
N GLN A 156 -13.07 -4.76 17.84
CA GLN A 156 -13.38 -6.05 18.47
C GLN A 156 -13.87 -7.12 17.45
N CYS A 157 -13.22 -7.21 16.29
CA CYS A 157 -13.56 -8.24 15.32
C CYS A 157 -12.80 -9.55 15.57
N ALA A 158 -13.54 -10.63 15.88
CA ALA A 158 -12.96 -11.95 16.14
C ALA A 158 -12.22 -12.54 14.92
N SER A 159 -12.58 -12.15 13.70
CA SER A 159 -11.83 -12.57 12.51
C SER A 159 -10.48 -11.87 12.40
N MET A 160 -10.42 -10.57 12.67
CA MET A 160 -9.16 -9.81 12.72
C MET A 160 -8.22 -10.33 13.81
N GLN A 161 -8.73 -10.60 15.02
CA GLN A 161 -7.91 -11.16 16.12
C GLN A 161 -7.21 -12.47 15.73
N ARG A 162 -7.91 -13.38 15.04
CA ARG A 162 -7.31 -14.63 14.59
C ARG A 162 -6.32 -14.45 13.45
N ALA A 163 -6.50 -13.43 12.63
CA ALA A 163 -5.64 -13.12 11.50
C ALA A 163 -4.36 -12.38 11.89
N ILE A 164 -4.38 -11.57 12.95
CA ILE A 164 -3.24 -10.77 13.43
C ILE A 164 -2.25 -11.57 14.26
N LYS A 165 -2.72 -12.60 14.96
CA LYS A 165 -1.88 -13.43 15.85
C LYS A 165 -0.58 -13.94 15.21
N PRO A 166 -0.52 -14.29 13.91
CA PRO A 166 0.73 -14.67 13.24
C PRO A 166 1.61 -13.50 12.78
N VAL A 167 1.10 -12.26 12.80
CA VAL A 167 1.72 -11.07 12.17
C VAL A 167 2.25 -10.07 13.21
N CYS A 168 1.71 -10.10 14.44
CA CYS A 168 2.16 -9.22 15.51
C CYS A 168 2.01 -9.91 16.88
N GLN A 169 2.99 -9.70 17.76
CA GLN A 169 3.00 -10.29 19.11
C GLN A 169 2.04 -9.62 20.09
N GLN A 170 1.76 -8.32 19.92
CA GLN A 170 0.89 -7.55 20.82
C GLN A 170 -0.31 -6.99 20.06
N GLN A 171 -1.50 -7.48 20.41
CA GLN A 171 -2.74 -6.96 19.88
C GLN A 171 -3.50 -6.22 20.98
N PHE A 172 -3.97 -5.03 20.65
CA PHE A 172 -4.82 -4.23 21.52
C PHE A 172 -6.20 -4.08 20.87
N THR A 173 -7.25 -4.34 21.62
CA THR A 173 -8.62 -4.04 21.21
C THR A 173 -9.03 -2.69 21.78
N SER A 174 -9.33 -1.72 20.92
CA SER A 174 -9.93 -0.48 21.40
C SER A 174 -11.44 -0.68 21.58
N ALA A 175 -11.94 -0.37 22.77
CA ALA A 175 -13.38 -0.23 23.01
C ALA A 175 -13.93 1.17 22.61
N VAL A 176 -13.07 2.08 22.12
CA VAL A 176 -13.32 3.54 22.17
C VAL A 176 -13.28 4.26 20.82
N PHE A 177 -12.93 3.62 19.70
CA PHE A 177 -13.02 4.29 18.39
C PHE A 177 -14.25 3.85 17.59
N GLY A 178 -15.43 4.04 18.19
CA GLY A 178 -16.65 4.25 17.42
C GLY A 178 -16.64 5.69 16.89
N ILE A 179 -16.02 5.89 15.73
CA ILE A 179 -16.30 7.10 14.95
C ILE A 179 -17.28 6.67 13.87
N SER A 180 -18.56 6.79 14.22
CA SER A 180 -19.71 6.80 13.29
C SER A 180 -19.59 7.92 12.28
#